data_AF-A0A845FME2-F1
#
_entry.id   AF-A0A845FME2-F1
#
_cell.length_a   1.000
_cell.length_b   1.000
_cell.length_c   1.000
_cell.angle_alpha   90.00
_cell.angle_beta   90.00
_cell.angle_gamma   90.00
#
_symmetry.space_group_name_H-M   'P 1'
#
loop_
_entity.id
_entity.type
_entity.pdbx_description
1 polymer ?
#
loop_
_entity_poly.entity_id
_entity_poly.type
_entity_poly.pdbx_seq_one_letter_code
_entity_poly.pdbx_strand_id
1 'polypeptide(L)' 'MEYLDNSHPEWDTMWQTLSGYPINSGDMLCINAGQCWEYMGSNRDHHHFRHACHPATQRAEYIYIERGRALVGWS' A
#
# COMPACT_ATOMS: atom_id res chain seq x y z
N MET A 1 -12.75 1.29 -9.81
CA MET A 1 -11.75 1.56 -8.77
C MET A 1 -12.48 2.34 -7.68
N GLU A 2 -12.40 1.88 -6.44
CA GLU A 2 -13.07 2.45 -5.27
C GLU A 2 -12.05 3.23 -4.45
N TYR A 3 -12.41 4.43 -4.00
CA TYR A 3 -11.59 5.21 -3.08
C TYR A 3 -12.10 4.97 -1.67
N LEU A 4 -11.20 4.55 -0.79
CA LEU A 4 -11.49 4.41 0.63
C LEU A 4 -11.17 5.75 1.27
N ASP A 5 -12.04 6.19 2.16
CA ASP A 5 -11.76 7.36 2.99
C ASP A 5 -10.77 7.01 4.11
N ASN A 6 -10.11 8.02 4.68
CA ASN A 6 -9.21 7.82 5.80
C ASN A 6 -9.90 7.29 7.06
N SER A 7 -11.23 7.41 7.15
CA SER A 7 -12.04 6.82 8.22
C SER A 7 -12.28 5.32 8.03
N HIS A 8 -11.91 4.74 6.89
CA HIS A 8 -12.15 3.33 6.63
C HIS A 8 -11.24 2.47 7.52
N PRO A 9 -11.73 1.41 8.18
CA PRO A 9 -10.90 0.58 9.07
C PRO A 9 -9.74 -0.11 8.35
N GLU A 10 -9.90 -0.39 7.04
CA GLU A 10 -8.81 -0.93 6.21
C GLU A 10 -7.71 0.10 5.93
N TRP A 11 -7.97 1.42 6.10
CA TRP A 11 -7.03 2.48 5.74
C TRP A 11 -5.73 2.38 6.55
N ASP A 12 -5.82 2.28 7.88
CA ASP A 12 -4.62 2.15 8.72
C ASP A 12 -3.89 0.82 8.45
N THR A 13 -4.67 -0.27 8.35
CA THR A 13 -4.15 -1.61 8.07
C THR A 13 -3.37 -1.69 6.75
N MET A 14 -3.86 -1.07 5.67
CA MET A 14 -3.16 -1.08 4.38
C MET A 14 -1.83 -0.31 4.43
N TRP A 15 -1.77 0.85 5.10
CA TRP A 15 -0.53 1.60 5.24
C TRP A 15 0.49 0.89 6.15
N GLN A 16 0.03 0.25 7.23
CA GLN A 16 0.89 -0.60 8.05
C GLN A 16 1.42 -1.81 7.28
N THR A 17 0.56 -2.44 6.48
CA THR A 17 0.98 -3.59 5.64
C THR A 17 2.01 -3.14 4.61
N LEU A 18 1.82 -1.96 4.00
CA LEU A 18 2.76 -1.36 3.07
C LEU A 18 4.14 -1.20 3.70
N SER A 19 4.23 -0.63 4.91
CA SER A 19 5.51 -0.39 5.59
C SER A 19 6.29 -1.68 5.87
N GLY A 20 5.58 -2.79 6.08
CA GLY A 20 6.15 -4.11 6.30
C GLY A 20 6.80 -4.75 5.07
N TYR A 21 6.60 -4.21 3.85
CA TYR A 21 7.24 -4.76 2.66
C TYR A 21 8.77 -4.57 2.74
N PRO A 22 9.59 -5.56 2.31
CA PRO A 22 11.04 -5.49 2.40
C PRO A 22 11.66 -4.26 1.73
N ILE A 23 11.07 -3.84 0.59
CA ILE A 23 11.51 -2.66 -0.15
C ILE A 23 11.38 -1.36 0.66
N ASN A 24 10.42 -1.32 1.58
CA ASN A 24 10.10 -0.16 2.39
C ASN A 24 10.89 -0.14 3.72
N SER A 25 11.48 -1.26 4.14
CA SER A 25 12.33 -1.37 5.35
C SER A 25 11.66 -0.81 6.64
N GLY A 26 10.34 -0.90 6.75
CA GLY A 26 9.57 -0.37 7.87
C GLY A 26 9.13 1.09 7.73
N ASP A 27 9.54 1.80 6.67
CA ASP A 27 9.08 3.16 6.37
C ASP A 27 7.82 3.10 5.51
N MET A 28 6.71 3.68 5.98
CA MET A 28 5.45 3.70 5.22
C MET A 28 5.40 4.78 4.14
N LEU A 29 6.25 5.81 4.24
CA LEU A 29 6.24 6.97 3.34
C LEU A 29 7.29 6.85 2.24
N CYS A 30 8.45 6.28 2.57
CA CYS A 30 9.59 6.07 1.67
C CYS A 30 9.96 7.34 0.87
N ILE A 31 10.01 8.49 1.54
CA ILE A 31 10.14 9.79 0.85
C ILE A 31 11.44 9.85 0.05
N ASN A 32 11.33 10.11 -1.26
CA ASN A 32 12.46 10.29 -2.15
C ASN A 32 12.21 11.43 -3.14
N ALA A 33 13.09 12.43 -3.16
CA ALA A 33 12.99 13.62 -4.01
C ALA A 33 11.61 14.33 -3.92
N GLY A 34 10.98 14.33 -2.74
CA GLY A 34 9.65 14.90 -2.52
C GLY A 34 8.48 14.03 -3.00
N GLN A 35 8.75 12.82 -3.46
CA GLN A 35 7.75 11.80 -3.81
C GLN A 35 7.64 10.78 -2.69
N CYS A 36 6.46 10.19 -2.53
CA CYS A 36 6.17 9.14 -1.55
C CYS A 36 5.19 8.13 -2.17
N TRP A 37 4.80 7.14 -1.37
CA TRP A 37 3.71 6.24 -1.74
C TRP A 37 2.39 6.98 -1.91
N GLU A 38 1.78 6.81 -3.08
CA GLU A 38 0.47 7.36 -3.45
C GLU A 38 -0.56 6.22 -3.46
N TYR A 39 -1.68 6.44 -2.77
CA TYR A 39 -2.82 5.54 -2.81
C TYR A 39 -3.62 5.79 -4.09
N MET A 40 -3.62 4.81 -4.99
CA MET A 40 -4.28 4.93 -6.30
C MET A 40 -5.76 4.53 -6.26
N GLY A 41 -6.17 3.83 -5.20
CA GLY A 41 -7.51 3.29 -5.04
C GLY A 41 -7.48 1.81 -4.70
N SER A 42 -8.66 1.25 -4.51
CA SER A 42 -8.87 -0.15 -4.21
C SER A 42 -9.75 -0.78 -5.27
N ASN A 43 -9.56 -2.07 -5.49
CA ASN A 43 -10.52 -2.90 -6.17
C ASN A 43 -11.17 -3.87 -5.17
N ARG A 44 -11.84 -4.90 -5.67
CA ARG A 44 -12.55 -5.87 -4.84
C ARG A 44 -11.60 -6.69 -3.96
N ASP A 45 -10.39 -6.92 -4.44
CA ASP A 45 -9.47 -7.92 -3.90
C ASP A 45 -8.15 -7.30 -3.40
N HIS A 46 -7.77 -6.10 -3.87
CA HIS A 46 -6.49 -5.45 -3.56
C HIS A 46 -6.60 -3.92 -3.41
N HIS A 47 -5.77 -3.34 -2.55
CA HIS A 47 -5.41 -1.92 -2.50
C HIS A 47 -4.19 -1.65 -3.39
N HIS A 48 -4.22 -0.56 -4.15
CA HIS A 48 -3.21 -0.24 -5.15
C HIS A 48 -2.40 0.97 -4.70
N PHE A 49 -1.10 0.79 -4.60
CA PHE A 49 -0.14 1.82 -4.24
C PHE A 49 0.88 2.00 -5.35
N ARG A 50 1.28 3.24 -5.57
CA ARG A 50 2.33 3.60 -6.52
C ARG A 50 3.35 4.50 -5.84
N HIS A 51 4.62 4.21 -6.06
CA HIS A 51 5.71 5.13 -5.76
C HIS A 51 6.32 5.58 -7.08
N ALA A 52 6.37 6.88 -7.36
CA ALA A 52 6.89 7.38 -8.64
C ALA A 52 8.41 7.19 -8.81
N CYS A 53 9.18 7.32 -7.72
CA CYS A 53 10.62 7.06 -7.71
C CYS A 53 11.07 6.50 -6.36
N HIS A 54 11.00 5.19 -6.15
CA HIS A 54 11.27 4.60 -4.84
C HIS A 54 12.75 4.76 -4.44
N PRO A 55 13.11 5.13 -3.19
CA PRO A 55 14.51 5.39 -2.81
C PRO A 55 15.42 4.17 -3.02
N ALA A 56 14.91 2.95 -2.79
CA ALA A 56 15.69 1.72 -2.94
C ALA A 56 15.95 1.30 -4.40
N THR A 57 15.02 1.56 -5.31
CA THR A 57 15.10 1.07 -6.71
C THR A 57 15.31 2.20 -7.73
N GLN A 58 15.18 3.46 -7.30
CA GLN A 58 15.26 4.68 -8.11
C GLN A 58 14.35 4.67 -9.36
N ARG A 59 13.24 3.93 -9.30
CA ARG A 59 12.27 3.80 -10.38
C ARG A 59 10.84 3.79 -9.84
N ALA A 60 9.87 3.82 -10.74
CA ALA A 60 8.47 3.68 -10.36
C ALA A 60 8.19 2.26 -9.87
N GLU A 61 7.61 2.14 -8.68
CA GLU A 61 7.23 0.87 -8.05
C GLU A 61 5.73 0.84 -7.81
N TYR A 62 5.17 -0.37 -7.86
CA TYR A 62 3.75 -0.61 -7.65
C TYR A 62 3.61 -1.74 -6.65
N ILE A 63 2.82 -1.51 -5.60
CA ILE A 63 2.52 -2.52 -4.58
C ILE A 63 1.01 -2.73 -4.56
N TYR A 64 0.63 -4.00 -4.51
CA TYR A 64 -0.74 -4.45 -4.37
C TYR A 64 -0.87 -5.15 -3.02
N ILE A 65 -1.71 -4.61 -2.15
CA ILE A 65 -1.96 -5.17 -0.83
C ILE A 65 -3.31 -5.85 -0.87
N GLU A 66 -3.36 -7.14 -0.52
CA GLU A 66 -4.62 -7.88 -0.51
C GLU A 66 -5.60 -7.28 0.50
N ARG A 67 -6.87 -7.16 0.11
CA ARG A 67 -7.93 -6.77 1.02
C ARG A 67 -8.22 -7.94 1.93
N GLY A 68 -8.20 -7.70 3.23
CA GLY A 68 -8.63 -8.64 4.26
C GLY A 68 -10.15 -8.86 4.23
N ARG A 69 -10.74 -9.21 3.08
CA ARG A 69 -12.08 -9.79 3.02
C ARG A 69 -11.98 -11.16 3.66
N ALA A 70 -12.10 -11.16 5.00
CA ALA A 70 -12.12 -12.30 5.89
C ALA A 70 -11.37 -13.51 5.33
N LEU A 71 -10.17 -13.77 5.87
CA LEU A 71 -9.67 -15.14 5.98
C LEU A 71 -10.69 -15.95 6.79
N VAL A 72 -11.79 -16.34 6.14
CA VAL A 72 -12.69 -17.40 6.55
C VAL A 72 -12.19 -18.62 5.83
N GLY A 73 -11.71 -19.59 6.62
CA GLY A 73 -11.59 -20.97 6.24
C GLY A 73 -10.33 -21.35 5.49
N TRP A 74 -9.29 -21.71 6.24
CA TRP A 74 -8.61 -22.99 6.01
C TRP A 74 -8.53 -23.71 7.36
N SER A 75 -9.28 -24.81 7.46
CA SER A 75 -9.24 -25.80 8.55
C SER A 75 -7.96 -26.63 8.51
#